data_AF-A0A131XHU5-F1
#
_entry.id   AF-A0A131XHU5-F1
#
_cell.length_a   1.000
_cell.length_b   1.000
_cell.length_c   1.000
_cell.angle_alpha   90.00
_cell.angle_beta   90.00
_cell.angle_gamma   90.00
#
_symmetry.space_group_name_H-M   'P 1'
#
loop_
_entity.id
_entity.type
_entity.pdbx_description
1 polymer ?
#
loop_
_entity_poly.entity_id
_entity_poly.type
_entity_poly.pdbx_seq_one_letter_code
_entity_poly.pdbx_strand_id
1 'polypeptide(L)'
;AFGVLLCSLVDRSRVDSGVVSTSYAPRVGVYDTAMSHHHHHHGDGGDPCGGHGGASTQGPETGLQYSLYSKIDLDNVQCLNEVKEGSGKLVFKPWEQRLDREKYVDSDADEELLFNIPFTGNVKLKSILVVGGDAGMHPSKIRMFKNRPQMTFDDARATPEQEFELQPDASGNLEYPVRAVKFSSVHHLSLHFPSNFGSETTRVYYIGLHGEYTEAQRQGVVLCSYESAANPADHKVQQQQRANMMIQ
;
A
#
# COMPACT_ATOMS: atom_id res chain seq x y z
N ALA A 1 68.76 -31.70 23.25
CA ALA A 1 69.65 -32.64 22.54
C ALA A 1 68.86 -33.21 21.38
N PHE A 2 69.07 -32.70 20.16
CA PHE A 2 70.07 -33.13 19.16
C PHE A 2 69.49 -34.13 18.16
N GLY A 3 69.61 -33.81 16.86
CA GLY A 3 69.58 -34.75 15.73
C GLY A 3 68.28 -34.74 14.90
N VAL A 4 68.10 -34.03 13.76
CA VAL A 4 68.84 -33.98 12.46
C VAL A 4 68.69 -35.32 11.71
N LEU A 5 68.33 -35.48 10.41
CA LEU A 5 67.94 -34.65 9.25
C LEU A 5 67.77 -35.64 8.04
N LEU A 6 67.26 -35.13 6.90
CA LEU A 6 67.37 -35.62 5.50
C LEU A 6 66.41 -36.75 5.06
N CYS A 7 65.86 -36.78 3.84
CA CYS A 7 65.75 -35.89 2.66
C CYS A 7 64.83 -36.70 1.69
N SER A 8 64.00 -36.14 0.82
CA SER A 8 64.45 -35.71 -0.52
C SER A 8 63.28 -35.26 -1.41
N LEU A 9 63.46 -34.07 -1.98
CA LEU A 9 63.23 -33.62 -3.37
C LEU A 9 61.79 -33.40 -3.92
N VAL A 10 61.36 -32.17 -4.31
CA VAL A 10 61.82 -31.22 -5.38
C VAL A 10 61.23 -31.65 -6.75
N ASP A 11 60.55 -30.84 -7.58
CA ASP A 11 60.84 -29.45 -8.02
C ASP A 11 59.63 -28.69 -8.64
N ARG A 12 59.77 -27.35 -8.64
CA ARG A 12 59.32 -26.22 -9.52
C ARG A 12 58.13 -26.36 -10.48
N SER A 13 57.32 -25.32 -10.67
CA SER A 13 57.66 -23.90 -11.03
C SER A 13 56.53 -22.93 -10.55
N ARG A 14 56.72 -21.82 -9.82
CA ARG A 14 57.39 -20.50 -10.05
C ARG A 14 56.97 -19.85 -11.38
N VAL A 15 56.43 -18.63 -11.46
CA VAL A 15 56.92 -17.28 -11.04
C VAL A 15 55.68 -16.32 -11.07
N ASP A 16 55.31 -15.61 -9.99
CA ASP A 16 55.73 -14.23 -9.59
C ASP A 16 55.16 -13.14 -10.55
N SER A 17 54.65 -11.96 -10.19
CA SER A 17 54.68 -11.08 -9.02
C SER A 17 53.67 -9.94 -9.25
N GLY A 18 53.36 -9.13 -8.23
CA GLY A 18 53.15 -7.70 -8.46
C GLY A 18 51.88 -7.09 -7.87
N VAL A 19 51.92 -6.80 -6.56
CA VAL A 19 51.07 -5.82 -5.89
C VAL A 19 51.53 -4.41 -6.25
N VAL A 20 50.63 -3.54 -6.71
CA VAL A 20 50.74 -2.08 -6.51
C VAL A 20 49.36 -1.51 -6.23
N SER A 21 49.26 -0.90 -5.05
CA SER A 21 48.16 -0.07 -4.56
C SER A 21 48.23 1.32 -5.22
N THR A 22 47.11 1.81 -5.77
CA THR A 22 46.95 3.26 -5.99
C THR A 22 45.48 3.67 -5.80
N SER A 23 45.33 4.55 -4.81
CA SER A 23 44.20 5.42 -4.47
C SER A 23 43.64 6.21 -5.64
N TYR A 24 42.31 6.30 -5.75
CA TYR A 24 41.62 7.36 -6.49
C TYR A 24 40.72 8.16 -5.54
N ALA A 25 41.14 9.39 -5.29
CA ALA A 25 40.35 10.46 -4.69
C ALA A 25 40.13 11.57 -5.75
N PRO A 26 39.07 12.38 -5.63
CA PRO A 26 38.55 13.22 -6.71
C PRO A 26 39.32 14.54 -6.85
N ARG A 27 39.38 15.09 -8.08
CA ARG A 27 39.88 16.43 -8.35
C ARG A 27 38.74 17.42 -8.56
N VAL A 28 38.68 18.41 -7.69
CA VAL A 28 38.09 19.73 -7.91
C VAL A 28 39.08 20.63 -8.66
N GLY A 29 38.60 21.48 -9.54
CA GLY A 29 39.38 22.50 -10.25
C GLY A 29 38.46 23.40 -11.07
N VAL A 30 38.60 24.70 -10.89
CA VAL A 30 37.63 25.77 -11.17
C VAL A 30 38.20 26.74 -12.23
N TYR A 31 37.30 27.52 -12.85
CA TYR A 31 37.42 28.83 -13.57
C TYR A 31 38.36 28.99 -14.78
N ASP A 32 37.79 29.40 -15.93
CA ASP A 32 38.13 30.69 -16.57
C ASP A 32 37.00 31.16 -17.53
N THR A 33 36.93 32.48 -17.72
CA THR A 33 35.89 33.29 -18.35
C THR A 33 36.30 33.71 -19.76
N ALA A 34 35.40 33.66 -20.74
CA ALA A 34 35.47 34.53 -21.92
C ALA A 34 34.09 34.73 -22.58
N MET A 35 33.62 35.98 -22.60
CA MET A 35 32.46 36.45 -23.35
C MET A 35 32.86 36.85 -24.78
N SER A 36 32.05 36.52 -25.80
CA SER A 36 31.57 37.51 -26.80
C SER A 36 30.69 36.94 -27.93
N HIS A 37 29.50 37.55 -28.04
CA HIS A 37 28.68 37.86 -29.21
C HIS A 37 28.21 36.75 -30.18
N HIS A 38 26.88 36.58 -30.28
CA HIS A 38 26.13 36.96 -31.49
C HIS A 38 24.62 37.06 -31.22
N HIS A 39 24.05 38.21 -31.61
CA HIS A 39 22.62 38.54 -31.60
C HIS A 39 21.85 37.69 -32.61
N HIS A 40 20.65 37.22 -32.24
CA HIS A 40 19.50 37.19 -33.15
C HIS A 40 18.19 37.44 -32.41
N HIS A 41 17.40 38.30 -33.03
CA HIS A 41 16.23 38.99 -32.53
C HIS A 41 15.00 38.31 -33.13
N HIS A 42 14.03 37.87 -32.31
CA HIS A 42 12.64 37.73 -32.74
C HIS A 42 11.75 38.05 -31.52
N GLY A 43 11.00 39.13 -31.65
CA GLY A 43 9.89 39.43 -30.75
C GLY A 43 8.62 38.77 -31.26
N ASP A 44 7.76 38.36 -30.33
CA ASP A 44 6.31 38.31 -30.53
C ASP A 44 5.64 38.48 -29.16
N GLY A 45 4.63 39.34 -29.10
CA GLY A 45 3.94 39.73 -27.88
C GLY A 45 2.81 38.77 -27.50
N GLY A 46 2.50 38.72 -26.20
CA GLY A 46 1.34 38.00 -25.69
C GLY A 46 1.17 38.19 -24.18
N ASP A 47 0.14 38.95 -23.80
CA ASP A 47 -0.32 39.27 -22.45
C ASP A 47 -0.75 38.02 -21.62
N PRO A 48 -0.93 38.15 -20.29
CA PRO A 48 -0.98 37.07 -19.32
C PRO A 48 -2.41 36.54 -19.09
N CYS A 49 -2.57 35.22 -19.07
CA CYS A 49 -3.80 34.60 -18.57
C CYS A 49 -3.49 33.30 -17.82
N GLY A 50 -3.97 33.26 -16.57
CA GLY A 50 -3.82 32.16 -15.65
C GLY A 50 -4.54 30.91 -16.10
N GLY A 51 -3.85 29.78 -15.99
CA GLY A 51 -4.40 28.44 -16.04
C GLY A 51 -3.83 27.65 -14.87
N HIS A 52 -4.58 27.60 -13.77
CA HIS A 52 -4.40 26.59 -12.73
C HIS A 52 -4.69 25.21 -13.34
N GLY A 53 -3.63 24.52 -13.75
CA GLY A 53 -3.68 23.15 -14.26
C GLY A 53 -2.69 22.29 -13.50
N GLY A 54 -3.15 21.77 -12.35
CA GLY A 54 -2.57 20.69 -11.54
C GLY A 54 -1.10 20.38 -11.74
N ALA A 55 -0.24 20.97 -10.91
CA ALA A 55 1.09 20.46 -10.66
C ALA A 55 0.96 19.01 -10.16
N SER A 56 1.26 18.04 -11.01
CA SER A 56 1.67 16.70 -10.59
C SER A 56 3.06 16.80 -9.97
N THR A 57 3.16 17.49 -8.85
CA THR A 57 4.32 17.42 -7.97
C THR A 57 4.24 16.06 -7.30
N GLN A 58 4.82 15.04 -7.94
CA GLN A 58 5.14 13.77 -7.30
C GLN A 58 6.26 14.03 -6.27
N GLY A 59 5.89 14.65 -5.15
CA GLY A 59 6.72 14.77 -3.97
C GLY A 59 6.35 13.68 -2.94
N PRO A 60 7.25 13.38 -1.98
CA PRO A 60 7.01 12.42 -0.89
C PRO A 60 5.80 12.78 0.00
N GLU A 61 5.32 14.03 -0.08
CA GLU A 61 4.11 14.56 0.55
C GLU A 61 2.84 13.81 0.12
N THR A 62 2.85 13.21 -1.08
CA THR A 62 1.71 12.47 -1.64
C THR A 62 1.38 11.22 -0.81
N GLY A 63 2.39 10.57 -0.22
CA GLY A 63 2.21 9.32 0.56
C GLY A 63 1.38 9.51 1.83
N LEU A 64 1.40 10.71 2.43
CA LEU A 64 0.63 11.01 3.64
C LEU A 64 -0.85 11.21 3.35
N GLN A 65 -1.20 11.85 2.23
CA GLN A 65 -2.60 12.11 1.88
C GLN A 65 -3.37 10.85 1.51
N TYR A 66 -2.69 9.81 1.02
CA TYR A 66 -3.31 8.53 0.65
C TYR A 66 -3.08 7.42 1.67
N SER A 67 -2.49 7.71 2.84
CA SER A 67 -2.25 6.70 3.86
C SER A 67 -3.57 6.27 4.51
N LEU A 68 -3.88 4.98 4.40
CA LEU A 68 -5.10 4.39 4.96
C LEU A 68 -4.94 3.98 6.43
N TYR A 69 -3.77 4.17 7.02
CA TYR A 69 -3.47 3.77 8.41
C TYR A 69 -4.54 4.25 9.40
N SER A 70 -4.95 5.52 9.31
CA SER A 70 -5.97 6.12 10.20
C SER A 70 -7.39 5.57 10.01
N LYS A 71 -7.63 4.77 8.97
CA LYS A 71 -8.95 4.23 8.58
C LYS A 71 -9.08 2.74 8.83
N ILE A 72 -7.98 2.09 9.22
CA ILE A 72 -7.95 0.68 9.63
C ILE A 72 -8.49 0.59 11.05
N ASP A 73 -9.35 -0.39 11.29
CA ASP A 73 -9.84 -0.71 12.62
C ASP A 73 -8.83 -1.65 13.31
N LEU A 74 -7.81 -1.07 13.95
CA LEU A 74 -6.69 -1.79 14.57
C LEU A 74 -7.13 -2.71 15.72
N ASP A 75 -8.27 -2.45 16.36
CA ASP A 75 -8.80 -3.26 17.46
C ASP A 75 -9.35 -4.61 16.95
N ASN A 76 -9.89 -4.62 15.73
CA ASN A 76 -10.45 -5.80 15.10
C ASN A 76 -9.51 -6.46 14.07
N VAL A 77 -8.26 -5.98 13.93
CA VAL A 77 -7.25 -6.66 13.11
C VAL A 77 -6.92 -8.00 13.73
N GLN A 78 -6.99 -9.05 12.91
CA GLN A 78 -6.56 -10.39 13.30
C GLN A 78 -5.36 -10.80 12.48
N CYS A 79 -4.38 -11.44 13.12
CA CYS A 79 -3.25 -12.07 12.45
C CYS A 79 -3.20 -13.54 12.87
N LEU A 80 -3.16 -14.45 11.90
CA LEU A 80 -3.02 -15.87 12.14
C LEU A 80 -1.56 -16.27 11.95
N ASN A 81 -1.14 -17.26 12.76
CA ASN A 81 0.22 -17.77 12.84
C ASN A 81 1.27 -16.76 13.33
N GLU A 82 0.87 -15.80 14.16
CA GLU A 82 1.81 -14.90 14.85
C GLU A 82 2.34 -15.52 16.16
N VAL A 83 3.64 -15.36 16.45
CA VAL A 83 4.27 -15.83 17.70
C VAL A 83 3.61 -15.22 18.94
N LYS A 84 3.33 -13.91 18.86
CA LYS A 84 2.77 -13.14 19.96
C LYS A 84 1.43 -12.58 19.54
N GLU A 85 0.40 -12.97 20.28
CA GLU A 85 -0.96 -12.51 20.06
C GLU A 85 -1.03 -10.97 20.09
N GLY A 86 -1.61 -10.39 19.04
CA GLY A 86 -1.73 -8.95 18.85
C GLY A 86 -0.42 -8.27 18.44
N SER A 87 0.54 -8.98 17.86
CA SER A 87 1.73 -8.38 17.25
C SER A 87 1.45 -7.87 15.83
N GLY A 88 0.54 -8.52 15.09
CA GLY A 88 0.14 -8.14 13.75
C GLY A 88 -0.57 -6.79 13.63
N LYS A 89 -1.11 -6.22 14.71
CA LYS A 89 -1.61 -4.83 14.71
C LYS A 89 -0.48 -3.79 14.81
N LEU A 90 0.69 -4.18 15.31
CA LEU A 90 1.81 -3.26 15.56
C LEU A 90 2.59 -2.93 14.28
N VAL A 91 2.44 -3.73 13.22
CA VAL A 91 3.09 -3.48 11.92
C VAL A 91 2.36 -2.42 11.09
N PHE A 92 1.11 -2.11 11.42
CA PHE A 92 0.43 -0.95 10.87
C PHE A 92 0.90 0.27 11.66
N LYS A 93 1.68 1.14 11.00
CA LYS A 93 2.21 2.36 11.60
C LYS A 93 2.03 3.54 10.63
N PRO A 94 2.22 4.78 11.09
CA PRO A 94 2.39 5.92 10.20
C PRO A 94 3.65 5.76 9.33
N TRP A 95 3.64 6.39 8.15
CA TRP A 95 4.75 6.38 7.19
C TRP A 95 6.10 6.77 7.81
N GLU A 96 6.11 7.72 8.74
CA GLU A 96 7.33 8.20 9.40
C GLU A 96 8.03 7.12 10.25
N GLN A 97 7.25 6.14 10.75
CA GLN A 97 7.74 5.06 11.61
C GLN A 97 7.98 3.76 10.83
N ARG A 98 7.97 3.78 9.50
CA ARG A 98 8.16 2.56 8.68
C ARG A 98 9.52 1.87 8.88
N LEU A 99 10.55 2.62 9.27
CA LEU A 99 11.90 2.13 9.55
C LEU A 99 12.09 1.69 11.00
N ASP A 100 11.08 1.87 11.86
CA ASP A 100 11.13 1.42 13.24
C ASP A 100 11.02 -0.10 13.31
N ARG A 101 12.12 -0.74 13.71
CA ARG A 101 12.26 -2.19 13.85
C ARG A 101 11.92 -2.70 15.27
N GLU A 102 11.53 -1.82 16.20
CA GLU A 102 11.16 -2.25 17.56
C GLU A 102 9.88 -3.07 17.59
N LYS A 103 8.90 -2.71 16.75
CA LYS A 103 7.64 -3.45 16.62
C LYS A 103 7.61 -4.23 15.32
N TYR A 104 7.36 -5.52 15.44
CA TYR A 104 7.32 -6.50 14.36
C TYR A 104 6.34 -7.62 14.70
N VAL A 105 6.00 -8.39 13.68
CA VAL A 105 5.31 -9.68 13.79
C VAL A 105 6.23 -10.76 13.22
N ASP A 106 6.29 -11.87 13.94
CA ASP A 106 6.99 -13.09 13.53
C ASP A 106 6.00 -14.23 13.41
N SER A 107 6.29 -15.14 12.49
CA SER A 107 5.54 -16.38 12.38
C SER A 107 6.01 -17.43 13.39
N ASP A 108 5.06 -18.20 13.94
CA ASP A 108 5.31 -19.12 15.06
C ASP A 108 5.79 -20.52 14.63
N ALA A 109 5.13 -21.10 13.64
CA ALA A 109 5.38 -22.48 13.24
C ALA A 109 6.13 -22.61 11.90
N ASP A 110 5.75 -21.81 10.93
CA ASP A 110 6.20 -21.88 9.54
C ASP A 110 6.24 -20.49 8.91
N GLU A 111 6.62 -20.39 7.64
CA GLU A 111 6.76 -19.11 6.93
C GLU A 111 5.42 -18.45 6.58
N GLU A 112 4.29 -19.12 6.81
CA GLU A 112 2.97 -18.67 6.40
C GLU A 112 2.39 -17.63 7.38
N LEU A 113 1.90 -16.49 6.88
CA LEU A 113 1.19 -15.50 7.70
C LEU A 113 -0.09 -15.04 7.02
N LEU A 114 -1.14 -14.82 7.81
CA LEU A 114 -2.42 -14.30 7.32
C LEU A 114 -2.87 -13.12 8.17
N PHE A 115 -3.23 -12.01 7.52
CA PHE A 115 -3.75 -10.81 8.16
C PHE A 115 -5.17 -10.57 7.67
N ASN A 116 -6.10 -10.37 8.59
CA ASN A 116 -7.47 -9.92 8.32
C ASN A 116 -7.62 -8.49 8.83
N ILE A 117 -7.79 -7.56 7.90
CA ILE A 117 -7.74 -6.13 8.15
C ILE A 117 -9.13 -5.56 7.86
N PRO A 118 -9.94 -5.29 8.89
CA PRO A 118 -11.19 -4.55 8.73
C PRO A 118 -10.90 -3.05 8.55
N PHE A 119 -11.67 -2.42 7.66
CA PHE A 119 -11.70 -0.97 7.51
C PHE A 119 -12.98 -0.39 8.12
N THR A 120 -12.88 0.85 8.58
CA THR A 120 -14.00 1.61 9.15
C THR A 120 -15.02 2.11 8.11
N GLY A 121 -14.72 1.94 6.82
CA GLY A 121 -15.55 2.43 5.71
C GLY A 121 -15.20 1.75 4.38
N ASN A 122 -15.55 2.37 3.27
CA ASN A 122 -15.22 1.83 1.95
C ASN A 122 -13.86 2.36 1.49
N VAL A 123 -12.94 1.47 1.19
CA VAL A 123 -11.61 1.84 0.71
C VAL A 123 -11.42 1.42 -0.75
N LYS A 124 -10.84 2.34 -1.52
CA LYS A 124 -10.28 2.06 -2.84
C LYS A 124 -8.76 1.97 -2.74
N LEU A 125 -8.24 0.75 -2.75
CA LEU A 125 -6.81 0.50 -2.64
C LEU A 125 -6.12 0.84 -3.97
N LYS A 126 -5.01 1.56 -3.89
CA LYS A 126 -4.17 1.94 -5.05
C LYS A 126 -2.83 1.22 -5.02
N SER A 127 -2.24 1.08 -3.84
CA SER A 127 -0.95 0.42 -3.68
C SER A 127 -0.74 -0.12 -2.27
N ILE A 128 0.21 -1.04 -2.16
CA ILE A 128 0.64 -1.66 -0.91
C ILE A 128 2.15 -1.61 -0.80
N LEU A 129 2.64 -1.39 0.41
CA LEU A 129 4.06 -1.39 0.74
C LEU A 129 4.29 -2.37 1.88
N VAL A 130 5.31 -3.21 1.77
CA VAL A 130 5.64 -4.22 2.76
C VAL A 130 7.14 -4.14 3.06
N VAL A 131 7.48 -4.05 4.35
CA VAL A 131 8.86 -4.12 4.84
C VAL A 131 8.98 -5.36 5.71
N GLY A 132 9.73 -6.33 5.21
CA GLY A 132 9.99 -7.59 5.90
C GLY A 132 11.34 -7.65 6.60
N GLY A 133 11.58 -8.79 7.26
CA GLY A 133 12.83 -9.14 7.93
C GLY A 133 14.04 -9.23 7.01
N ASP A 134 15.23 -9.07 7.59
CA ASP A 134 16.49 -9.36 6.89
C ASP A 134 16.76 -10.88 6.88
N ALA A 135 17.88 -11.31 6.28
CA ALA A 135 18.35 -12.70 6.31
C ALA A 135 17.35 -13.75 5.78
N GLY A 136 16.57 -13.40 4.76
CA GLY A 136 15.61 -14.31 4.10
C GLY A 136 14.24 -14.39 4.77
N MET A 137 14.04 -13.73 5.92
CA MET A 137 12.74 -13.66 6.63
C MET A 137 11.72 -12.73 5.94
N HIS A 138 12.14 -12.02 4.89
CA HIS A 138 11.25 -11.18 4.09
C HIS A 138 10.23 -12.07 3.35
N PRO A 139 8.93 -11.73 3.33
CA PRO A 139 7.95 -12.49 2.56
C PRO A 139 8.25 -12.36 1.06
N SER A 140 8.24 -13.48 0.33
CA SER A 140 8.55 -13.49 -1.12
C SER A 140 7.32 -13.33 -1.99
N LYS A 141 6.14 -13.63 -1.45
CA LYS A 141 4.88 -13.52 -2.15
C LYS A 141 3.80 -12.97 -1.24
N ILE A 142 2.87 -12.24 -1.84
CA ILE A 142 1.66 -11.78 -1.17
C ILE A 142 0.45 -12.05 -2.05
N ARG A 143 -0.57 -12.61 -1.43
CA ARG A 143 -1.89 -12.87 -2.01
C ARG A 143 -2.91 -11.98 -1.32
N MET A 144 -3.73 -11.32 -2.13
CA MET A 144 -4.70 -10.34 -1.64
C MET A 144 -6.11 -10.80 -1.93
N PHE A 145 -6.97 -10.69 -0.92
CA PHE A 145 -8.39 -11.01 -1.00
C PHE A 145 -9.20 -9.85 -0.45
N LYS A 146 -10.32 -9.53 -1.12
CA LYS A 146 -11.21 -8.45 -0.70
C LYS A 146 -12.53 -9.01 -0.17
N ASN A 147 -13.12 -8.29 0.78
CA ASN A 147 -14.48 -8.51 1.31
C ASN A 147 -14.74 -9.94 1.81
N ARG A 148 -13.70 -10.57 2.37
CA ARG A 148 -13.77 -11.86 3.05
C ARG A 148 -13.37 -11.67 4.52
N PRO A 149 -14.34 -11.43 5.42
CA PRO A 149 -14.04 -11.34 6.84
C PRO A 149 -13.56 -12.70 7.38
N GLN A 150 -12.69 -12.68 8.39
CA GLN A 150 -12.26 -13.89 9.13
C GLN A 150 -11.76 -15.02 8.25
N MET A 151 -10.95 -14.68 7.26
CA MET A 151 -10.38 -15.64 6.33
C MET A 151 -9.43 -16.60 7.08
N THR A 152 -9.44 -17.88 6.71
CA THR A 152 -8.53 -18.90 7.25
C THR A 152 -7.50 -19.35 6.20
N PHE A 153 -6.53 -20.18 6.59
CA PHE A 153 -5.56 -20.75 5.65
C PHE A 153 -6.20 -21.67 4.60
N ASP A 154 -7.28 -22.38 4.95
CA ASP A 154 -8.06 -23.17 3.98
C ASP A 154 -8.72 -22.27 2.92
N ASP A 155 -9.27 -21.13 3.35
CA ASP A 155 -9.84 -20.14 2.43
C ASP A 155 -8.78 -19.49 1.53
N ALA A 156 -7.54 -19.35 2.03
CA ALA A 156 -6.41 -18.79 1.30
C ALA A 156 -5.92 -19.66 0.13
N ARG A 157 -6.41 -20.89 0.02
CA ARG A 157 -6.21 -21.76 -1.14
C ARG A 157 -7.09 -21.36 -2.34
N ALA A 158 -8.11 -20.53 -2.11
CA ALA A 158 -8.93 -19.99 -3.19
C ALA A 158 -8.13 -19.04 -4.10
N THR A 159 -8.64 -18.79 -5.30
CA THR A 159 -8.02 -17.84 -6.23
C THR A 159 -7.94 -16.44 -5.62
N PRO A 160 -6.74 -15.86 -5.47
CA PRO A 160 -6.59 -14.50 -4.99
C PRO A 160 -7.08 -13.48 -6.02
N GLU A 161 -7.52 -12.32 -5.55
CA GLU A 161 -7.91 -11.22 -6.44
C GLU A 161 -6.69 -10.66 -7.18
N GLN A 162 -5.57 -10.59 -6.46
CA GLN A 162 -4.28 -10.20 -6.99
C GLN A 162 -3.17 -10.87 -6.18
N GLU A 163 -2.10 -11.25 -6.86
CA GLU A 163 -0.89 -11.81 -6.29
C GLU A 163 0.31 -10.98 -6.76
N PHE A 164 1.28 -10.77 -5.88
CA PHE A 164 2.55 -10.14 -6.20
C PHE A 164 3.73 -10.97 -5.69
N GLU A 165 4.80 -10.93 -6.47
CA GLU A 165 6.12 -11.36 -6.01
C GLU A 165 6.81 -10.16 -5.37
N LEU A 166 7.05 -10.28 -4.07
CA LEU A 166 7.72 -9.26 -3.29
C LEU A 166 9.23 -9.36 -3.49
N GLN A 167 9.92 -8.27 -3.20
CA GLN A 167 11.38 -8.16 -3.26
C GLN A 167 11.86 -7.58 -1.93
N PRO A 168 12.99 -8.07 -1.39
CA PRO A 168 13.49 -7.58 -0.12
C PRO A 168 13.87 -6.11 -0.24
N ASP A 169 13.11 -5.25 0.42
CA ASP A 169 13.41 -3.83 0.51
C ASP A 169 13.52 -3.40 1.98
N ALA A 170 14.77 -3.23 2.42
CA ALA A 170 15.08 -2.77 3.77
C ALA A 170 14.81 -1.26 3.97
N SER A 171 14.63 -0.50 2.88
CA SER A 171 14.44 0.96 2.93
C SER A 171 12.95 1.35 3.03
N GLY A 172 12.04 0.44 2.70
CA GLY A 172 10.59 0.68 2.73
C GLY A 172 10.14 1.72 1.70
N ASN A 173 10.80 1.75 0.55
CA ASN A 173 10.51 2.60 -0.61
C ASN A 173 9.78 1.84 -1.72
N LEU A 174 9.81 0.51 -1.70
CA LEU A 174 9.21 -0.32 -2.73
C LEU A 174 7.70 -0.45 -2.54
N GLU A 175 6.98 0.20 -3.43
CA GLU A 175 5.52 0.18 -3.46
C GLU A 175 5.01 -0.69 -4.61
N TYR A 176 4.02 -1.53 -4.31
CA TYR A 176 3.37 -2.42 -5.26
C TYR A 176 2.01 -1.84 -5.68
N PRO A 177 1.85 -1.42 -6.95
CA PRO A 177 0.60 -0.87 -7.44
C PRO A 177 -0.46 -1.97 -7.60
N VAL A 178 -1.60 -1.81 -6.92
CA VAL A 178 -2.74 -2.72 -7.05
C VAL A 178 -3.67 -2.28 -8.17
N ARG A 179 -4.41 -3.24 -8.73
CA ARG A 179 -5.43 -2.94 -9.74
C ARG A 179 -6.63 -2.31 -9.04
N ALA A 180 -6.66 -0.98 -8.99
CA ALA A 180 -7.72 -0.22 -8.35
C ALA A 180 -9.14 -0.57 -8.85
N VAL A 181 -9.28 -1.10 -10.07
CA VAL A 181 -10.56 -1.61 -10.61
C VAL A 181 -11.06 -2.82 -9.82
N LYS A 182 -10.16 -3.71 -9.40
CA LYS A 182 -10.51 -4.87 -8.56
C LYS A 182 -10.73 -4.47 -7.11
N PHE A 183 -10.00 -3.48 -6.61
CA PHE A 183 -10.01 -3.05 -5.22
C PHE A 183 -10.65 -1.66 -5.04
N SER A 184 -11.74 -1.38 -5.74
CA SER A 184 -12.47 -0.10 -5.65
C SER A 184 -13.41 0.01 -4.45
N SER A 185 -13.86 -1.13 -3.93
CA SER A 185 -14.77 -1.22 -2.79
C SER A 185 -14.31 -2.35 -1.87
N VAL A 186 -13.46 -1.99 -0.91
CA VAL A 186 -12.87 -2.89 0.08
C VAL A 186 -13.31 -2.45 1.47
N HIS A 187 -14.01 -3.34 2.15
CA HIS A 187 -14.38 -3.20 3.57
C HIS A 187 -13.53 -4.09 4.48
N HIS A 188 -13.16 -5.27 3.97
CA HIS A 188 -12.23 -6.18 4.61
C HIS A 188 -11.14 -6.54 3.61
N LEU A 189 -9.88 -6.42 4.01
CA LEU A 189 -8.74 -6.85 3.23
C LEU A 189 -8.05 -7.99 3.96
N SER A 190 -7.87 -9.11 3.27
CA SER A 190 -7.09 -10.22 3.79
C SER A 190 -5.78 -10.33 2.99
N LEU A 191 -4.66 -10.30 3.70
CA LEU A 191 -3.32 -10.44 3.14
C LEU A 191 -2.75 -11.79 3.57
N HIS A 192 -2.37 -12.60 2.61
CA HIS A 192 -1.77 -13.91 2.84
C HIS A 192 -0.35 -13.93 2.30
N PHE A 193 0.59 -14.33 3.15
CA PHE A 193 2.00 -14.48 2.83
C PHE A 193 2.32 -15.97 2.88
N PRO A 194 2.31 -16.68 1.74
CA PRO A 194 2.49 -18.13 1.70
C PRO A 194 3.96 -18.58 1.83
N SER A 195 4.92 -17.71 1.53
CA SER A 195 6.34 -18.07 1.45
C SER A 195 7.25 -16.88 1.70
N ASN A 196 8.49 -17.16 2.13
CA ASN A 196 9.55 -16.16 2.29
C ASN A 196 10.74 -16.43 1.33
N PHE A 197 11.89 -15.81 1.58
CA PHE A 197 13.10 -15.94 0.76
C PHE A 197 14.01 -17.12 1.17
N GLY A 198 13.48 -18.13 1.87
CA GLY A 198 14.18 -19.36 2.26
C GLY A 198 14.57 -19.43 3.75
N SER A 199 13.92 -18.65 4.61
CA SER A 199 14.05 -18.73 6.07
C SER A 199 12.96 -19.63 6.66
N GLU A 200 13.13 -20.07 7.91
CA GLU A 200 12.13 -20.88 8.62
C GLU A 200 10.94 -20.04 9.09
N THR A 201 11.15 -18.75 9.33
CA THR A 201 10.14 -17.83 9.85
C THR A 201 10.05 -16.57 8.98
N THR A 202 8.86 -16.01 8.91
CA THR A 202 8.59 -14.76 8.20
C THR A 202 8.44 -13.64 9.21
N ARG A 203 9.20 -12.57 9.01
CA ARG A 203 9.15 -11.37 9.83
C ARG A 203 8.63 -10.20 9.01
N VAL A 204 7.69 -9.45 9.57
CA VAL A 204 7.19 -8.21 8.96
C VAL A 204 7.33 -7.07 9.96
N TYR A 205 7.95 -5.96 9.53
CA TYR A 205 8.11 -4.75 10.34
C TYR A 205 7.02 -3.72 10.05
N TYR A 206 6.62 -3.59 8.78
CA TYR A 206 5.69 -2.56 8.37
C TYR A 206 4.83 -3.00 7.18
N ILE A 207 3.53 -2.71 7.26
CA ILE A 207 2.59 -2.83 6.15
C ILE A 207 1.91 -1.47 5.94
N GLY A 208 2.20 -0.86 4.78
CA GLY A 208 1.61 0.39 4.34
C GLY A 208 0.52 0.14 3.31
N LEU A 209 -0.67 0.69 3.55
CA LEU A 209 -1.78 0.65 2.60
C LEU A 209 -2.06 2.06 2.10
N HIS A 210 -2.00 2.24 0.79
CA HIS A 210 -2.24 3.53 0.13
C HIS A 210 -3.47 3.45 -0.76
N GLY A 211 -4.35 4.45 -0.64
CA GLY A 211 -5.61 4.48 -1.37
C GLY A 211 -6.49 5.67 -1.04
N GLU A 212 -7.71 5.60 -1.55
CA GLU A 212 -8.77 6.57 -1.28
C GLU A 212 -9.76 5.96 -0.28
N TYR A 213 -10.11 6.72 0.75
CA TYR A 213 -11.15 6.33 1.71
C TYR A 213 -12.43 7.10 1.40
N THR A 214 -13.54 6.38 1.35
CA THR A 214 -14.88 6.95 1.29
C THR A 214 -15.64 6.53 2.54
N GLU A 215 -16.14 7.51 3.27
CA GLU A 215 -16.97 7.24 4.45
C GLU A 215 -18.20 6.42 4.03
N ALA A 216 -18.42 5.30 4.72
CA ALA A 216 -19.61 4.51 4.51
C ALA A 216 -20.82 5.32 5.00
N GLN A 217 -21.52 5.97 4.07
CA GLN A 217 -22.83 6.54 4.33
C GLN A 217 -23.72 5.40 4.80
N ARG A 218 -23.99 5.34 6.12
CA ARG A 218 -25.06 4.49 6.65
C ARG A 218 -26.32 5.04 6.04
N GLN A 219 -26.78 4.42 4.95
CA GLN A 219 -28.06 4.72 4.34
C GLN A 219 -29.11 4.26 5.34
N GLY A 220 -29.39 5.13 6.32
CA GLY A 220 -30.58 5.04 7.13
C GLY A 220 -31.71 5.01 6.14
N VAL A 221 -32.36 3.85 6.02
CA VAL A 221 -33.52 3.67 5.17
C VAL A 221 -34.52 4.73 5.61
N VAL A 222 -34.59 5.82 4.86
CA VAL A 222 -35.71 6.73 4.95
C VAL A 222 -36.87 5.90 4.42
N LEU A 223 -37.61 5.28 5.33
CA LEU A 223 -38.95 4.78 5.06
C LEU A 223 -39.76 6.01 4.65
N CYS A 224 -39.66 6.39 3.38
CA CYS A 224 -40.65 7.24 2.74
C CYS A 224 -41.94 6.43 2.73
N SER A 225 -42.67 6.43 3.84
CA SER A 225 -44.07 6.03 3.86
C SER A 225 -44.81 7.04 3.00
N TYR A 226 -44.88 6.74 1.71
CA TYR A 226 -45.67 7.49 0.77
C TYR A 226 -47.12 7.07 0.99
N GLU A 227 -47.79 7.70 1.95
CA GLU A 227 -49.25 7.63 2.09
C GLU A 227 -49.89 8.38 0.91
N SER A 228 -49.79 7.81 -0.29
CA SER A 228 -50.64 8.18 -1.40
C SER A 228 -51.89 7.33 -1.39
N ALA A 229 -52.81 7.69 -0.52
CA ALA A 229 -54.22 7.53 -0.80
C ALA A 229 -54.79 8.93 -0.99
N ALA A 230 -54.96 9.37 -2.24
CA ALA A 230 -55.99 10.38 -2.50
C ALA A 230 -57.31 9.72 -2.11
N ASN A 231 -57.90 10.12 -0.98
CA ASN A 231 -59.22 9.66 -0.56
C ASN A 231 -60.26 10.38 -1.44
N PRO A 232 -60.92 9.71 -2.40
CA PRO A 232 -61.90 10.35 -3.27
C PRO A 232 -63.17 10.79 -2.51
N ALA A 233 -63.28 10.53 -1.21
CA ALA A 233 -64.39 10.96 -0.37
C ALA A 233 -64.26 12.39 0.21
N ASP A 234 -63.10 13.05 0.12
CA ASP A 234 -62.86 14.29 0.89
C ASP A 234 -63.14 15.60 0.13
N HIS A 235 -63.33 15.57 -1.19
CA HIS A 235 -63.81 16.75 -1.93
C HIS A 235 -65.34 16.80 -1.97
N LYS A 236 -65.94 17.52 -1.01
CA LYS A 236 -67.36 17.88 -1.04
C LYS A 236 -67.63 18.79 -2.24
N VAL A 237 -68.33 18.27 -3.26
CA VAL A 237 -68.90 19.09 -4.33
C VAL A 237 -70.06 19.89 -3.72
N GLN A 238 -69.83 21.18 -3.47
CA GLN A 238 -70.92 22.13 -3.26
C GLN A 238 -71.37 22.67 -4.63
N GLN A 239 -72.70 22.77 -4.79
CA GLN A 239 -73.51 23.31 -5.90
C GLN A 239 -74.18 22.19 -6.72
N GLN A 240 -75.50 22.20 -6.95
CA GLN A 240 -76.39 23.35 -7.11
C GLN A 240 -77.85 22.93 -6.87
N GLN A 241 -78.59 23.74 -6.12
CA GLN A 241 -80.06 23.70 -6.06
C GLN A 241 -80.63 23.83 -7.48
N ARG A 242 -81.31 22.79 -7.95
CA ARG A 242 -82.18 22.87 -9.14
C ARG A 242 -83.64 22.83 -8.72
N ALA A 243 -84.21 24.03 -8.74
CA ALA A 243 -85.55 24.42 -9.20
C ALA A 243 -86.79 23.59 -8.80
N ASN A 244 -87.74 24.30 -8.18
CA ASN A 244 -89.18 24.05 -8.10
C ASN A 244 -89.73 23.15 -9.21
N MET A 245 -90.26 21.99 -8.84
CA MET A 245 -91.32 21.34 -9.61
C MET A 245 -92.67 21.87 -9.15
N MET A 246 -93.26 22.78 -9.94
CA MET A 246 -94.70 22.96 -10.01
C MET A 246 -95.28 21.77 -10.78
N ILE A 247 -96.15 20.95 -10.16
CA ILE A 247 -97.26 20.29 -10.88
C ILE A 247 -98.45 20.15 -9.92
N GLN A 248 -99.50 20.91 -10.27
CA GLN A 248 -100.95 20.83 -10.00
C GLN A 248 -101.49 20.57 -8.60
#